data_AF-A0A453STM1-F1
#
_entry.id   AF-A0A453STM1-F1
#
_cell.length_a   1.000
_cell.length_b   1.000
_cell.length_c   1.000
_cell.angle_alpha   90.00
_cell.angle_beta   90.00
_cell.angle_gamma   90.00
#
_symmetry.space_group_name_H-M   'P 1'
#
loop_
_entity.id
_entity.type
_entity.pdbx_description
1 polymer ?
#
loop_
_entity_poly.entity_id
_entity_poly.type
_entity_poly.pdbx_seq_one_letter_code
_entity_poly.pdbx_strand_id
1 'polypeptide(L)' 'RRKVFAAGEDCPICLQQLKGDDLAAWPGCGKPHVFHGACLERVHVENKTCPMCRHKLYIEPKL' A
#
# COMPACT_ATOMS: atom_id res chain seq x y z
N ARG A 1 8.20 -10.46 20.13
CA ARG A 1 9.08 -9.81 19.13
C ARG A 1 8.49 -8.42 18.84
N ARG A 2 9.01 -7.36 19.46
CA ARG A 2 8.46 -5.98 19.30
C ARG A 2 8.95 -5.42 17.95
N LYS A 3 8.07 -5.26 16.96
CA LYS A 3 8.40 -4.45 15.77
C LYS A 3 7.97 -3.02 16.07
N VAL A 4 8.97 -2.20 16.37
CA VAL A 4 8.85 -0.77 16.59
C VAL A 4 8.54 -0.14 15.22
N PHE A 5 7.29 0.23 14.97
CA PHE A 5 6.91 1.02 13.80
C PHE A 5 7.12 2.49 14.16
N ALA A 6 8.32 3.01 13.91
CA ALA A 6 8.63 4.42 14.11
C ALA A 6 9.17 5.02 12.81
N ALA A 7 8.37 5.92 12.24
CA ALA A 7 8.71 7.00 11.30
C ALA A 7 9.65 6.62 10.15
N GLY A 8 9.07 5.98 9.12
CA GLY A 8 9.74 5.58 7.89
C GLY A 8 9.10 4.30 7.42
N GLU A 9 7.86 4.39 6.93
CA GLU A 9 7.06 3.21 6.60
C GLU A 9 7.85 2.30 5.64
N ASP A 10 7.98 1.02 5.97
CA ASP A 10 8.51 0.02 5.04
C ASP A 10 7.35 -0.47 4.18
N CYS A 11 7.59 -0.68 2.90
CA CYS A 11 6.59 -1.26 2.02
C CYS A 11 6.27 -2.67 2.53
N PRO A 12 5.03 -2.98 2.96
CA PRO A 12 4.68 -4.31 3.47
C PRO A 12 4.64 -5.38 2.37
N ILE A 13 4.80 -5.00 1.10
CA ILE A 13 4.85 -5.91 -0.05
C ILE A 13 6.28 -6.45 -0.23
N CYS A 14 7.27 -5.56 -0.36
CA CYS A 14 8.68 -5.95 -0.57
C CYS A 14 9.54 -5.89 0.70
N LEU A 15 9.00 -5.39 1.81
CA LEU A 15 9.66 -5.15 3.09
C LEU A 15 10.88 -4.23 3.00
N GLN A 16 10.91 -3.35 1.99
CA GLN A 16 11.95 -2.33 1.83
C GLN A 16 11.44 -0.95 2.23
N GLN A 17 12.36 -0.09 2.67
CA GLN A 17 12.04 1.26 3.10
C GLN A 17 11.35 2.06 1.98
N LEU A 18 10.23 2.71 2.30
CA LEU A 18 9.59 3.67 1.39
C LEU A 18 10.47 4.92 1.31
N LYS A 19 11.33 4.98 0.30
CA LYS A 19 12.23 6.08 -0.01
C LYS A 19 12.17 6.36 -1.52
N GLY A 20 12.12 7.63 -1.88
CA GLY A 20 12.06 8.11 -3.27
C GLY A 20 10.68 8.61 -3.67
N ASP A 21 10.52 8.90 -4.96
CA ASP A 21 9.29 9.46 -5.54
C ASP A 21 8.30 8.39 -6.03
N ASP A 22 8.70 7.12 -6.09
CA ASP A 22 7.83 5.99 -6.45
C ASP A 22 6.98 5.52 -5.26
N LEU A 23 6.26 6.44 -4.64
CA LEU A 23 5.38 6.16 -3.51
C LEU A 23 3.93 6.39 -3.91
N ALA A 24 3.13 5.34 -3.80
CA ALA A 24 1.72 5.36 -4.09
C ALA A 24 0.91 5.09 -2.81
N ALA A 25 -0.03 5.98 -2.51
CA ALA A 25 -0.98 5.79 -1.44
C ALA A 25 -2.20 5.00 -1.95
N TRP A 26 -2.66 4.04 -1.15
CA TRP A 26 -3.82 3.22 -1.47
C TRP A 26 -5.12 3.97 -1.15
N PRO A 27 -5.99 4.21 -2.15
CA PRO A 27 -7.26 4.90 -1.92
C PRO A 27 -8.24 4.02 -1.10
N GLY A 28 -9.26 4.60 -0.46
CA GLY A 28 -10.33 3.82 0.18
C GLY A 28 -10.01 3.09 1.49
N CYS A 29 -8.81 3.23 2.04
CA CYS A 29 -8.54 2.84 3.45
C CYS A 29 -8.88 4.00 4.39
N GLY A 30 -9.37 3.69 5.60
CA GLY A 30 -9.64 4.71 6.62
C GLY A 30 -8.39 5.48 7.07
N LYS A 31 -7.20 4.91 6.87
CA LYS A 31 -5.90 5.60 6.91
C LYS A 31 -5.18 5.39 5.58
N PRO A 32 -4.53 6.42 5.01
CA PRO A 32 -3.79 6.25 3.76
C PRO A 32 -2.58 5.34 4.00
N HIS A 33 -2.58 4.18 3.38
CA HIS A 33 -1.45 3.26 3.42
C HIS A 33 -0.55 3.52 2.21
N VAL A 34 0.75 3.70 2.43
CA VAL A 34 1.71 4.03 1.38
C VAL A 34 2.51 2.77 1.00
N PHE A 35 2.78 2.62 -0.29
CA PHE A 35 3.52 1.51 -0.86
C PHE A 35 4.40 2.02 -2.00
N HIS A 36 5.33 1.20 -2.50
CA HIS A 36 5.98 1.52 -3.77
C HIS A 36 4.98 1.42 -4.92
N GLY A 37 5.02 2.35 -5.87
CA GLY A 37 4.16 2.35 -7.07
C GLY A 37 4.24 1.02 -7.82
N ALA A 38 5.46 0.55 -8.06
CA ALA A 38 5.70 -0.75 -8.70
C ALA A 38 5.16 -1.95 -7.91
N CYS A 39 5.24 -1.91 -6.58
CA CYS A 39 4.65 -2.95 -5.73
C CYS A 39 3.13 -2.91 -5.76
N LEU A 40 2.57 -1.70 -5.80
CA LEU A 40 1.13 -1.48 -5.86
C LEU A 40 0.53 -2.03 -7.14
N GLU A 41 1.12 -1.74 -8.31
CA GLU A 41 0.64 -2.26 -9.60
C GLU A 41 0.63 -3.78 -9.62
N ARG A 42 1.68 -4.44 -9.10
CA ARG A 42 1.76 -5.91 -9.04
C ARG A 42 0.64 -6.50 -8.17
N VAL A 43 0.41 -5.93 -6.99
CA VAL A 43 -0.64 -6.42 -6.06
C VAL A 43 -2.04 -6.07 -6.56
N HIS A 44 -2.22 -4.90 -7.17
CA HIS A 44 -3.51 -4.44 -7.67
C HIS A 44 -4.06 -5.36 -8.77
N VAL A 45 -3.19 -5.91 -9.62
CA VAL A 45 -3.57 -6.85 -10.68
C VAL A 45 -4.16 -8.15 -10.11
N GLU A 46 -3.62 -8.66 -9.01
CA GLU A 46 -4.08 -9.92 -8.41
C GLU A 46 -5.16 -9.74 -7.33
N ASN A 47 -5.19 -8.59 -6.65
CA ASN A 47 -6.08 -8.39 -5.51
C ASN A 47 -6.51 -6.92 -5.36
N LYS A 48 -7.81 -6.68 -5.48
CA LYS A 48 -8.44 -5.37 -5.18
C LYS A 48 -8.58 -5.13 -3.66
N THR A 49 -7.71 -5.72 -2.83
CA THR A 49 -7.74 -5.60 -1.36
C THR A 49 -6.42 -5.06 -0.85
N CYS A 50 -6.48 -4.16 0.13
CA CYS A 50 -5.30 -3.57 0.72
C CYS A 50 -4.49 -4.66 1.44
N PRO A 51 -3.20 -4.84 1.13
CA PRO A 51 -2.40 -5.87 1.80
C PRO A 51 -2.14 -5.58 3.29
N MET A 52 -2.33 -4.33 3.76
CA MET A 52 -2.19 -3.96 5.17
C MET A 52 -3.44 -4.27 6.01
N CYS A 53 -4.60 -3.81 5.56
CA CYS A 53 -5.83 -3.85 6.35
C CYS A 53 -6.94 -4.69 5.70
N ARG A 54 -6.67 -5.32 4.55
CA ARG A 54 -7.60 -6.14 3.76
C ARG A 54 -8.86 -5.40 3.30
N HIS A 55 -8.83 -4.06 3.34
CA HIS A 55 -9.93 -3.24 2.85
C HIS A 55 -10.00 -3.27 1.33
N LYS A 56 -11.19 -3.52 0.77
CA LYS A 56 -11.36 -3.51 -0.68
C LYS A 56 -11.18 -2.10 -1.23
N LEU A 57 -10.42 -2.00 -2.32
CA LEU A 57 -10.46 -0.82 -3.17
C LEU A 57 -11.80 -0.74 -3.84
N TYR A 58 -12.62 0.19 -3.37
CA TYR A 58 -13.68 0.75 -4.18
C TYR A 58 -13.05 1.85 -5.04
N ILE A 59 -12.34 1.43 -6.07
CA ILE A 59 -12.19 2.28 -7.25
C ILE A 59 -13.51 2.14 -8.00
N GLU A 60 -14.39 3.13 -7.85
CA GLU A 60 -15.49 3.30 -8.78
C GLU A 60 -14.86 3.40 -10.18
N PRO A 61 -15.11 2.44 -11.08
CA PRO A 61 -14.69 2.61 -12.46
C PRO A 61 -15.44 3.85 -12.96
N LYS A 62 -14.70 4.91 -13.31
CA LYS A 62 -15.27 6.06 -14.00
C LYS A 62 -15.86 5.51 -15.30
N LEU A 63 -17.20 5.49 -15.33
CA LEU A 63 -18.02 5.07 -16.46
C LEU A 63 -17.67 5.90 -17.71
#